data_AF-A0A7Y1BLW1-F1
#
_entry.id   AF-A0A7Y1BLW1-F1
#
_cell.length_a   1.000
_cell.length_b   1.000
_cell.length_c   1.000
_cell.angle_alpha   90.00
_cell.angle_beta   90.00
_cell.angle_gamma   90.00
#
_symmetry.space_group_name_H-M   'P 1'
#
loop_
_entity.id
_entity.type
_entity.pdbx_description
1 polymer ?
#
loop_
_entity_poly.entity_id
_entity_poly.type
_entity_poly.pdbx_seq_one_letter_code
_entity_poly.pdbx_strand_id
1 'polypeptide(L)'
;MSYLAKSLTPDQEIVVQLSTTADRDDVARRLSLDGIRLKVLGMAKFGLVKVGVMAPQGLTPESRDFVYLPKGGVGRLVLTRSLGGEVVVTLREGADADVVLDWLASDGLVFQVTGTRTNQCRIGILAINELLVLRDELCLGA
;
A
#
# COMPACT_ATOMS: atom_id res chain seq x y z
N MET A 1 -8.70 7.32 -10.46
CA MET A 1 -7.47 7.11 -9.69
C MET A 1 -7.49 8.07 -8.52
N SER A 2 -7.34 7.58 -7.30
CA SER A 2 -7.10 8.39 -6.11
C SER A 2 -5.60 8.47 -5.85
N TYR A 3 -5.15 9.58 -5.25
CA TYR A 3 -3.73 9.82 -5.00
C TYR A 3 -3.52 10.57 -3.70
N LEU A 4 -2.56 10.11 -2.90
CA LEU A 4 -2.07 10.79 -1.71
C LEU A 4 -0.56 10.88 -1.75
N ALA A 5 -0.01 12.08 -1.57
CA ALA A 5 1.41 12.30 -1.31
C ALA A 5 1.59 12.84 0.10
N LYS A 6 2.37 12.14 0.93
CA LYS A 6 2.55 12.50 2.34
C LYS A 6 3.99 12.23 2.78
N SER A 7 4.51 13.12 3.62
CA SER A 7 5.74 12.86 4.37
C SER A 7 5.37 12.13 5.66
N LEU A 8 5.96 10.96 5.87
CA LEU A 8 5.70 10.10 7.02
C LEU A 8 6.91 10.08 7.94
N THR A 9 6.64 10.10 9.24
CA THR A 9 7.57 9.63 10.28
C THR A 9 7.37 8.13 10.51
N PRO A 10 8.26 7.45 11.26
CA PRO A 10 8.11 6.01 11.52
C PRO A 10 6.83 5.60 12.27
N ASP A 11 6.22 6.55 12.98
CA ASP A 11 5.01 6.35 13.78
C ASP A 11 3.72 6.64 12.99
N GLN A 12 3.85 6.99 11.71
CA GLN A 12 2.75 7.29 10.81
C GLN A 12 2.62 6.21 9.73
N GLU A 13 1.40 6.04 9.25
CA GLU A 13 1.08 5.08 8.19
C GLU A 13 0.15 5.72 7.15
N ILE A 14 0.14 5.10 5.97
CA ILE A 14 -0.93 5.31 4.99
C ILE A 14 -1.76 4.05 4.94
N VAL A 15 -3.07 4.21 5.01
CA VAL A 15 -4.01 3.11 4.85
C VAL A 15 -4.83 3.35 3.60
N VAL A 16 -4.99 2.31 2.79
CA VAL A 16 -5.87 2.32 1.62
C VAL A 16 -7.12 1.54 1.97
N GLN A 17 -8.27 2.21 1.93
CA GLN A 17 -9.56 1.63 2.29
C GLN A 17 -10.57 1.70 1.14
N LEU A 18 -11.52 0.77 1.15
CA LEU A 18 -12.66 0.79 0.24
C LEU A 18 -13.62 1.93 0.62
N SER A 19 -13.98 2.75 -0.36
CA SER A 19 -15.00 3.78 -0.17
C SER A 19 -16.38 3.15 -0.02
N THR A 20 -17.18 3.66 0.91
CA THR A 20 -18.53 3.16 1.21
C THR A 20 -19.52 3.30 0.05
N THR A 21 -19.20 4.15 -0.93
CA THR A 21 -20.03 4.38 -2.13
C THR A 21 -19.44 3.73 -3.39
N ALA A 22 -18.38 2.94 -3.26
CA ALA A 22 -17.71 2.34 -4.39
C ALA A 22 -18.54 1.18 -5.00
N ASP A 23 -18.49 1.07 -6.32
CA ASP A 23 -18.90 -0.13 -7.04
C ASP A 23 -17.83 -1.22 -6.85
N ARG A 24 -18.19 -2.27 -6.12
CA ARG A 24 -17.28 -3.36 -5.72
C ARG A 24 -16.74 -4.12 -6.93
N ASP A 25 -17.55 -4.38 -7.94
CA ASP A 25 -17.13 -5.14 -9.12
C ASP A 25 -16.12 -4.35 -9.95
N ASP A 26 -16.36 -3.05 -10.13
CA ASP A 26 -15.42 -2.17 -10.83
C ASP A 26 -14.11 -2.01 -10.04
N VAL A 27 -14.17 -1.91 -8.70
CA VAL A 27 -12.98 -1.85 -7.85
C VAL A 27 -12.16 -3.14 -7.97
N ALA A 28 -12.79 -4.32 -7.86
CA ALA A 28 -12.09 -5.60 -8.00
C ALA A 28 -11.39 -5.72 -9.36
N ARG A 29 -12.08 -5.35 -10.44
CA ARG A 29 -11.52 -5.35 -11.79
C ARG A 29 -10.30 -4.43 -11.90
N ARG A 30 -10.40 -3.19 -11.41
CA ARG A 30 -9.27 -2.23 -11.46
C ARG A 30 -8.14 -2.62 -10.52
N LEU A 31 -8.43 -3.23 -9.38
CA LEU A 31 -7.40 -3.72 -8.45
C LEU A 31 -6.55 -4.80 -9.12
N SER A 32 -7.15 -5.70 -9.89
CA SER A 32 -6.44 -6.72 -10.67
C SER A 32 -5.63 -6.14 -11.83
N LEU A 33 -6.12 -5.09 -12.50
CA LEU A 33 -5.47 -4.50 -13.68
C LEU A 33 -4.40 -3.45 -13.34
N ASP A 34 -4.76 -2.48 -12.50
CA ASP A 34 -3.94 -1.30 -12.22
C ASP A 34 -3.11 -1.45 -10.93
N GLY A 35 -3.66 -2.17 -9.96
CA GLY A 35 -3.11 -2.33 -8.61
C GLY A 35 -3.09 -1.03 -7.79
N ILE A 36 -2.69 -1.17 -6.54
CA ILE A 36 -2.33 -0.07 -5.63
C ILE A 36 -0.81 0.11 -5.69
N ARG A 37 -0.33 1.34 -5.84
CA ARG A 37 1.09 1.63 -6.03
C ARG A 37 1.58 2.56 -4.94
N LEU A 38 2.68 2.19 -4.30
CA LEU A 38 3.44 3.06 -3.40
C LEU A 38 4.77 3.41 -4.04
N LYS A 39 5.08 4.71 -4.11
CA LYS A 39 6.34 5.22 -4.63
C LYS A 39 7.07 6.07 -3.59
N VAL A 40 8.38 5.87 -3.47
CA VAL A 40 9.23 6.74 -2.65
C VAL A 40 9.56 8.01 -3.45
N LEU A 41 8.97 9.13 -3.05
CA LEU A 41 9.09 10.42 -3.74
C LEU A 41 10.23 11.30 -3.20
N GLY A 42 10.65 11.08 -1.95
CA GLY A 42 11.69 11.87 -1.31
C GLY A 42 12.14 11.27 0.00
N MET A 43 13.39 11.53 0.37
CA MET A 43 13.95 11.21 1.69
C MET A 43 14.54 12.50 2.25
N ALA A 44 14.06 12.92 3.40
CA ALA A 44 14.51 14.12 4.08
C ALA A 44 15.45 13.78 5.24
N LYS A 45 16.14 14.81 5.74
CA LYS A 45 16.91 14.69 7.00
C LYS A 45 15.96 14.34 8.15
N PHE A 46 16.49 13.71 9.19
CA PHE A 46 15.75 13.28 10.39
C PHE A 46 14.73 12.15 10.19
N GLY A 47 14.90 11.33 9.15
CA GLY A 47 14.13 10.09 8.98
C GLY A 47 12.72 10.26 8.41
N LEU A 48 12.39 11.46 7.92
CA LEU A 48 11.15 11.73 7.18
C LEU A 48 11.26 11.18 5.75
N VAL A 49 10.24 10.40 5.34
CA VAL A 49 10.15 9.85 3.99
C VAL A 49 8.88 10.36 3.33
N LYS A 50 9.02 10.98 2.16
CA LYS A 50 7.88 11.35 1.33
C LYS A 50 7.51 10.17 0.43
N VAL A 51 6.30 9.68 0.59
CA VAL A 51 5.73 8.62 -0.24
C VAL A 51 4.51 9.14 -1.00
N GLY A 52 4.29 8.57 -2.19
CA GLY A 52 3.08 8.74 -2.97
C GLY A 52 2.36 7.41 -3.04
N VAL A 53 1.08 7.39 -2.72
CA VAL A 53 0.21 6.21 -2.87
C VAL A 53 -0.86 6.52 -3.90
N MET A 54 -0.88 5.72 -4.97
CA MET A 54 -1.90 5.74 -6.01
C MET A 54 -2.77 4.51 -5.85
N ALA A 55 -4.09 4.70 -5.86
CA ALA A 55 -5.03 3.59 -5.81
C ALA A 55 -6.10 3.71 -6.90
N PRO A 56 -6.68 2.57 -7.32
CA PRO A 56 -7.85 2.56 -8.19
C PRO A 56 -8.98 3.43 -7.66
N GLN A 57 -9.84 3.91 -8.56
CA GLN A 57 -11.07 4.60 -8.13
C GLN A 57 -11.92 3.67 -7.27
N GLY A 58 -12.52 4.22 -6.21
CA GLY A 58 -13.25 3.45 -5.20
C GLY A 58 -12.38 3.02 -4.02
N LEU A 59 -11.05 3.11 -4.14
CA LEU A 59 -10.12 3.00 -3.01
C LEU A 59 -9.59 4.38 -2.64
N THR A 60 -9.46 4.66 -1.34
CA THR A 60 -8.99 5.95 -0.83
C THR A 60 -7.77 5.74 0.06
N PRO A 61 -6.60 6.29 -0.31
CA PRO A 61 -5.45 6.37 0.58
C PRO A 61 -5.61 7.52 1.58
N GLU A 62 -5.40 7.22 2.86
CA GLU A 62 -5.50 8.17 3.97
C GLU A 62 -4.28 8.05 4.88
N SER A 63 -3.80 9.19 5.39
CA SER A 63 -2.71 9.22 6.37
C SER A 63 -3.27 9.07 7.78
N ARG A 64 -2.63 8.23 8.61
CA ARG A 64 -2.94 8.12 10.03
C ARG A 64 -1.72 8.50 10.87
N ASP A 65 -1.99 9.17 12.00
CA ASP A 65 -0.96 9.67 12.91
C ASP A 65 -0.57 8.66 14.01
N PHE A 66 -0.98 7.40 13.83
CA PHE A 66 -0.62 6.29 14.70
C PHE A 66 -0.52 5.02 13.86
N VAL A 67 0.30 4.08 14.33
CA VAL A 67 0.44 2.77 13.71
C VAL A 67 -0.63 1.83 14.25
N TYR A 68 -1.46 1.29 13.37
CA TYR A 68 -2.45 0.27 13.73
C TYR A 68 -1.90 -1.12 13.44
N LEU A 69 -1.94 -2.00 14.42
CA LEU A 69 -1.70 -3.43 14.22
C LEU A 69 -3.07 -4.12 14.08
N PRO A 70 -3.43 -4.63 12.88
CA PRO A 70 -4.70 -5.30 12.70
C PRO A 70 -4.80 -6.55 13.56
N LYS A 71 -6.01 -6.86 14.03
CA LYS A 71 -6.27 -8.04 14.85
C LYS A 71 -6.51 -9.24 13.93
N GLY A 72 -5.46 -10.01 13.61
CA GLY A 72 -5.60 -11.24 12.80
C GLY A 72 -4.30 -11.76 12.19
N GLY A 73 -4.39 -12.88 11.46
CA GLY A 73 -3.29 -13.50 10.72
C GLY A 73 -2.94 -12.74 9.44
N VAL A 74 -2.41 -11.53 9.59
CA VAL A 74 -2.05 -10.64 8.47
C VAL A 74 -0.62 -10.90 8.03
N GLY A 75 -0.40 -10.98 6.72
CA GLY A 75 0.94 -11.03 6.16
C GLY A 75 1.66 -9.70 6.38
N ARG A 76 2.85 -9.75 6.98
CA ARG A 76 3.74 -8.58 7.09
C ARG A 76 4.97 -8.78 6.22
N LEU A 77 5.16 -7.87 5.27
CA LEU A 77 6.36 -7.80 4.46
C LEU A 77 7.06 -6.47 4.70
N VAL A 78 8.39 -6.50 4.87
CA VAL A 78 9.20 -5.28 4.97
C VAL A 78 10.20 -5.27 3.83
N LEU A 79 10.09 -4.26 2.97
CA LEU A 79 10.94 -4.08 1.80
C LEU A 79 11.83 -2.85 1.97
N THR A 80 13.06 -2.93 1.47
CA THR A 80 13.95 -1.76 1.43
C THR A 80 13.81 -1.07 0.06
N ARG A 81 13.60 0.24 0.04
CA ARG A 81 13.42 1.05 -1.17
C ARG A 81 14.32 2.26 -1.18
N SER A 82 14.85 2.60 -2.35
CA SER A 82 15.53 3.87 -2.61
C SER A 82 14.56 4.90 -3.17
N LEU A 83 15.04 6.13 -3.36
CA LEU A 83 14.30 7.16 -4.09
C LEU A 83 13.84 6.63 -5.45
N GLY A 84 12.59 6.89 -5.81
CA GLY A 84 11.99 6.45 -7.05
C GLY A 84 11.52 4.98 -7.05
N GLY A 85 11.96 4.17 -6.09
CA GLY A 85 11.54 2.77 -5.99
C GLY A 85 10.05 2.65 -5.69
N GLU A 86 9.43 1.61 -6.24
CA GLU A 86 7.99 1.41 -6.21
C GLU A 86 7.61 0.02 -5.69
N VAL A 87 6.43 -0.06 -5.09
CA VAL A 87 5.80 -1.30 -4.67
C VAL A 87 4.41 -1.32 -5.28
N VAL A 88 4.07 -2.43 -5.94
CA VAL A 88 2.75 -2.65 -6.53
C VAL A 88 2.06 -3.73 -5.73
N VAL A 89 0.82 -3.48 -5.32
CA VAL A 89 -0.04 -4.44 -4.63
C VAL A 89 -1.24 -4.70 -5.52
N THR A 90 -1.47 -5.96 -5.87
CA THR A 90 -2.57 -6.38 -6.75
C THR A 90 -3.29 -7.59 -6.18
N LEU A 91 -4.39 -7.99 -6.79
CA LEU A 91 -5.09 -9.23 -6.49
C LEU A 91 -4.21 -10.43 -6.90
N ARG A 92 -4.04 -11.40 -6.00
CA ARG A 92 -3.35 -12.64 -6.33
C ARG A 92 -4.20 -13.47 -7.31
N GLU A 93 -3.56 -14.14 -8.24
CA GLU A 93 -4.25 -15.04 -9.18
C GLU A 93 -5.04 -16.12 -8.42
N GLY A 94 -6.32 -16.28 -8.78
CA GLY A 94 -7.25 -17.22 -8.15
C GLY A 94 -7.73 -16.82 -6.75
N ALA A 95 -7.39 -15.62 -6.26
CA ALA A 95 -7.89 -15.13 -4.99
C ALA A 95 -9.35 -14.67 -5.08
N ASP A 96 -10.05 -14.75 -3.95
CA ASP A 96 -11.42 -14.27 -3.82
C ASP A 96 -11.43 -12.75 -3.65
N ALA A 97 -11.96 -12.05 -4.64
CA ALA A 97 -12.04 -10.60 -4.64
C ALA A 97 -12.93 -10.07 -3.51
N ASP A 98 -14.00 -10.78 -3.14
CA ASP A 98 -14.91 -10.30 -2.09
C ASP A 98 -14.23 -10.30 -0.73
N VAL A 99 -13.42 -11.31 -0.44
CA VAL A 99 -12.61 -11.37 0.79
C VAL A 99 -11.64 -10.18 0.84
N VAL A 100 -11.00 -9.83 -0.28
CA VAL A 100 -10.11 -8.67 -0.37
C VAL A 100 -10.88 -7.36 -0.14
N LEU A 101 -12.03 -7.20 -0.77
CA LEU A 101 -12.84 -5.99 -0.65
C LEU A 101 -13.41 -5.80 0.75
N ASP A 102 -13.83 -6.89 1.41
CA ASP A 102 -14.29 -6.86 2.80
C ASP A 102 -13.15 -6.47 3.75
N TRP A 103 -11.96 -7.02 3.54
CA TRP A 103 -10.76 -6.60 4.28
C TRP A 103 -10.41 -5.13 4.04
N LEU A 104 -10.47 -4.66 2.79
CA LEU A 104 -10.22 -3.26 2.44
C LEU A 104 -11.28 -2.31 3.04
N ALA A 105 -12.50 -2.78 3.26
CA ALA A 105 -13.56 -2.03 3.94
C ALA A 105 -13.36 -2.00 5.47
N SER A 106 -12.85 -3.07 6.08
CA SER A 106 -12.63 -3.15 7.52
C SER A 106 -11.29 -2.55 7.96
N ASP A 107 -10.19 -3.23 7.65
CA ASP A 107 -8.86 -2.99 8.19
C ASP A 107 -8.00 -2.17 7.22
N GLY A 108 -8.19 -2.38 5.92
CA GLY A 108 -7.44 -1.71 4.86
C GLY A 108 -6.07 -2.34 4.57
N LEU A 109 -5.45 -1.86 3.50
CA LEU A 109 -4.05 -2.15 3.17
C LEU A 109 -3.17 -1.07 3.80
N VAL A 110 -2.17 -1.45 4.60
CA VAL A 110 -1.34 -0.50 5.35
C VAL A 110 0.07 -0.43 4.77
N PHE A 111 0.56 0.80 4.61
CA PHE A 111 1.94 1.12 4.30
C PHE A 111 2.56 1.94 5.44
N GLN A 112 3.69 1.47 5.96
CA GLN A 112 4.41 2.11 7.06
C GLN A 112 5.87 2.33 6.70
N VAL A 113 6.44 3.47 7.06
CA VAL A 113 7.89 3.64 7.05
C VAL A 113 8.45 3.05 8.34
N THR A 114 9.12 1.89 8.28
CA THR A 114 9.64 1.23 9.48
C THR A 114 11.08 1.65 9.82
N GLY A 115 11.68 2.53 9.02
CA GLY A 115 13.01 3.07 9.28
C GLY A 115 13.68 3.65 8.04
N THR A 116 14.74 4.42 8.27
CA THR A 116 15.52 5.09 7.21
C THR A 116 17.01 4.87 7.37
N ARG A 117 17.71 4.84 6.24
CA ARG A 117 19.17 4.93 6.10
C ARG A 117 19.48 6.07 5.11
N THR A 118 20.76 6.41 4.95
CA THR A 118 21.22 7.55 4.15
C THR A 118 20.54 7.69 2.79
N ASN A 119 20.37 6.58 2.05
CA ASN A 119 19.81 6.57 0.70
C ASN A 119 18.66 5.57 0.51
N GLN A 120 18.11 5.04 1.61
CA GLN A 120 17.10 3.99 1.56
C GLN A 120 16.11 4.14 2.71
N CYS A 121 14.87 3.73 2.50
CA CYS A 121 13.88 3.54 3.55
C CYS A 121 13.43 2.08 3.60
N ARG A 122 12.87 1.68 4.73
CA ARG A 122 12.19 0.40 4.90
C ARG A 122 10.70 0.67 4.90
N ILE A 123 9.97 0.04 3.99
CA ILE A 123 8.52 0.12 3.88
C ILE A 123 7.94 -1.20 4.40
N GLY A 124 7.24 -1.13 5.52
CA GLY A 124 6.37 -2.19 6.02
C GLY A 124 5.04 -2.16 5.29
N ILE A 125 4.57 -3.34 4.91
CA ILE A 125 3.32 -3.55 4.20
C ILE A 125 2.55 -4.61 4.99
N LEU A 126 1.35 -4.25 5.43
CA LEU A 126 0.44 -5.19 6.07
C LEU A 126 -0.74 -5.40 5.14
N ALA A 127 -0.87 -6.64 4.67
CA ALA A 127 -1.85 -7.03 3.68
C ALA A 127 -2.38 -8.44 3.99
N ILE A 128 -3.61 -8.70 3.56
CA ILE A 128 -4.18 -10.05 3.59
C ILE A 128 -3.51 -10.94 2.51
N ASN A 129 -3.58 -12.27 2.64
CA ASN A 129 -2.82 -13.22 1.81
C ASN A 129 -3.29 -13.30 0.35
N GLU A 130 -4.50 -12.82 0.10
CA GLU A 130 -5.17 -12.70 -1.19
C GLU A 130 -4.62 -11.53 -2.02
N LEU A 131 -3.83 -10.64 -1.39
CA LEU A 131 -3.08 -9.61 -2.06
C LEU A 131 -1.67 -10.07 -2.39
N LEU A 132 -1.25 -9.83 -3.62
CA LEU A 132 0.09 -10.04 -4.11
C LEU A 132 0.88 -8.73 -4.01
N VAL A 133 2.01 -8.76 -3.31
CA VAL A 133 2.92 -7.61 -3.17
C VAL A 133 4.15 -7.81 -4.06
N LEU A 134 4.30 -6.95 -5.06
CA LEU A 134 5.36 -6.98 -6.04
C LEU A 134 6.30 -5.78 -5.88
N ARG A 135 7.57 -6.04 -6.16
CA ARG A 135 8.57 -5.01 -6.34
C ARG A 135 8.50 -4.55 -7.78
N ASP A 136 8.65 -3.26 -8.05
CA ASP A 136 8.53 -2.73 -9.41
C ASP A 136 9.50 -3.37 -10.40
N GLU A 137 10.70 -3.73 -9.93
CA GLU A 137 11.70 -4.44 -10.74
C GLU A 137 11.25 -5.84 -11.21
N LEU A 138 10.21 -6.43 -10.59
CA LEU A 138 9.67 -7.75 -10.95
C LEU A 138 8.48 -7.66 -11.90
N CYS A 139 7.90 -6.47 -12.09
CA CYS A 139 6.76 -6.27 -12.98
C CYS A 139 7.18 -6.15 -14.46
N LEU A 140 8.48 -6.06 -14.76
CA LEU A 140 9.04 -5.83 -16.10
C LEU A 140 9.40 -7.12 -16.87
N GLY A 141 8.81 -8.25 -16.50
CA GLY A 141 9.13 -9.58 -17.07
C GLY A 141 7.95 -10.37 -17.64
N ALA A 142 6.80 -9.72 -17.91
CA ALA A 142 5.64 -10.33 -18.56
C ALA A 142 5.29 -9.60 -19.86
#